data_AF-A0A7L0WYA4-F1
#
_entry.id   AF-A0A7L0WYA4-F1
#
_cell.length_a   1.000
_cell.length_b   1.000
_cell.length_c   1.000
_cell.angle_alpha   90.00
_cell.angle_beta   90.00
_cell.angle_gamma   90.00
#
_symmetry.space_group_name_H-M   'P 1'
#
loop_
_entity.id
_entity.type
_entity.pdbx_description
1 polymer ?
#
loop_
_entity_poly.entity_id
_entity_poly.type
_entity_poly.pdbx_seq_one_letter_code
_entity_poly.pdbx_strand_id
1 'polypeptide(L)'
;QVCAQLCRRPCYCPWVPPRCPRGSPLVLDGCGCCRVCARRLGEPCDFLHVCDQSQGLICDYSTGTAGTCNFEDDEEGCEVNGRLYREGEVFQPSCKLQCRCLGGGFTCVPLCQEDVRLPTPDCPYPRRVDIPGKCCPEWICEAGDRPLLQDAGAGK
;
A
#
# COMPACT_ATOMS: atom_id res chain seq x y z
N GLN A 1 -2.96 26.96 -3.79
CA GLN A 1 -3.55 28.02 -4.63
C GLN A 1 -4.79 27.44 -5.28
N VAL A 2 -5.97 27.98 -4.96
CA VAL A 2 -7.27 27.38 -5.30
C VAL A 2 -7.60 27.70 -6.76
N CYS A 3 -7.44 26.72 -7.64
CA CYS A 3 -7.64 26.88 -9.09
C CYS A 3 -9.14 26.77 -9.46
N ALA A 4 -9.97 27.68 -8.92
CA ALA A 4 -11.41 27.71 -9.20
C ALA A 4 -11.76 28.43 -10.52
N GLN A 5 -10.78 28.61 -11.43
CA GLN A 5 -10.86 29.61 -12.52
C GLN A 5 -10.76 29.05 -13.94
N LEU A 6 -10.71 27.73 -14.17
CA LEU A 6 -10.67 27.20 -15.55
C LEU A 6 -12.05 27.02 -16.19
N CYS A 7 -13.08 26.63 -15.42
CA CYS A 7 -14.43 26.47 -15.98
C CYS A 7 -15.21 27.77 -15.93
N ARG A 8 -15.28 28.46 -17.07
CA ARG A 8 -16.19 29.60 -17.25
C ARG A 8 -17.64 29.10 -17.28
N ARG A 9 -18.50 29.72 -16.46
CA ARG A 9 -19.96 29.56 -16.55
C ARG A 9 -20.60 30.91 -16.90
N PRO A 10 -21.48 31.00 -17.91
CA PRO A 10 -21.95 29.91 -18.78
C PRO A 10 -20.85 29.40 -19.72
N CYS A 11 -20.98 28.15 -20.18
CA CYS A 11 -20.05 27.57 -21.14
C CYS A 11 -20.30 28.14 -22.54
N TYR A 12 -19.24 28.28 -23.32
CA TYR A 12 -19.30 28.72 -24.70
C TYR A 12 -18.80 27.59 -25.60
N CYS A 13 -19.71 26.70 -25.99
CA CYS A 13 -19.38 25.54 -26.81
C CYS A 13 -19.68 25.80 -28.30
N PRO A 14 -18.95 25.15 -29.23
CA PRO A 14 -19.32 25.14 -30.63
C PRO A 14 -20.72 24.54 -30.82
N TRP A 15 -21.56 25.19 -31.63
CA TRP A 15 -22.90 24.70 -31.96
C TRP A 15 -22.88 23.33 -32.64
N VAL A 16 -21.86 23.09 -33.47
CA VAL A 16 -21.66 21.81 -34.17
C VAL A 16 -20.54 21.05 -33.47
N PRO A 17 -20.80 19.82 -32.98
CA PRO A 17 -19.75 19.00 -32.37
C PRO A 17 -18.63 18.68 -33.36
N PRO A 18 -17.37 18.57 -32.89
CA PRO A 18 -16.26 18.20 -33.75
C PRO A 18 -16.42 16.77 -34.30
N ARG A 19 -15.87 16.54 -35.50
CA ARG A 19 -15.70 15.19 -36.04
C ARG A 19 -14.38 14.63 -35.55
N CYS A 20 -14.43 13.56 -34.75
CA CYS A 20 -13.24 12.99 -34.16
C CYS A 20 -12.48 12.06 -35.11
N PRO A 21 -11.15 11.96 -34.97
CA PRO A 21 -10.34 10.97 -35.68
C PRO A 21 -10.81 9.54 -35.40
N ARG A 22 -10.43 8.60 -36.26
CA ARG A 22 -10.72 7.18 -36.05
C ARG A 22 -10.15 6.72 -34.70
N GLY A 23 -11.00 6.08 -33.89
CA GLY A 23 -10.63 5.56 -32.57
C GLY A 23 -10.55 6.60 -31.45
N SER A 24 -10.93 7.86 -31.70
CA SER A 24 -11.13 8.88 -30.66
C SER A 24 -12.63 9.13 -30.49
N PRO A 25 -13.24 8.80 -29.34
CA PRO A 25 -14.63 9.08 -29.08
C PRO A 25 -14.89 10.56 -28.81
N LEU A 26 -16.14 10.96 -29.02
CA LEU A 26 -16.63 12.28 -28.63
C LEU A 26 -17.03 12.24 -27.14
N VAL A 27 -16.36 13.03 -26.31
CA VAL A 27 -16.55 13.09 -24.86
C VAL A 27 -16.82 14.53 -24.40
N LEU A 28 -17.08 14.73 -23.12
CA LEU A 28 -17.16 16.08 -22.54
C LEU A 28 -15.76 16.54 -22.13
N ASP A 29 -15.50 17.85 -22.21
CA ASP A 29 -14.32 18.48 -21.63
C ASP A 29 -14.27 18.28 -20.10
N GLY A 30 -13.15 18.61 -19.44
CA GLY A 30 -13.03 18.48 -17.98
C GLY A 30 -13.93 19.44 -17.19
N CYS A 31 -14.62 20.36 -17.86
CA CYS A 31 -15.72 21.15 -17.28
C CYS A 31 -17.09 20.46 -17.33
N GLY A 32 -17.20 19.33 -18.04
CA GLY A 32 -18.42 18.59 -18.22
C GLY A 32 -19.44 19.29 -19.13
N CYS A 33 -18.99 20.12 -20.06
CA CYS A 33 -19.87 21.03 -20.79
C CYS A 33 -19.76 20.93 -22.31
N CYS A 34 -18.55 21.10 -22.87
CA CYS A 34 -18.37 21.10 -24.32
C CYS A 34 -17.96 19.73 -24.83
N ARG A 35 -18.47 19.37 -26.01
CA ARG A 35 -18.08 18.13 -26.69
C ARG A 35 -16.72 18.30 -27.36
N VAL A 36 -15.77 17.47 -26.96
CA VAL A 36 -14.40 17.43 -27.48
C VAL A 36 -14.04 16.01 -27.90
N CYS A 37 -13.01 15.87 -28.71
CA CYS A 37 -12.46 14.56 -29.04
C CYS A 37 -11.52 14.11 -27.94
N ALA A 38 -11.73 12.90 -27.43
CA ALA A 38 -10.89 12.35 -26.40
C ALA A 38 -9.46 12.15 -26.90
N ARG A 39 -8.49 12.55 -26.09
CA ARG A 39 -7.06 12.40 -26.36
C ARG A 39 -6.64 10.94 -26.16
N ARG A 40 -5.78 10.45 -27.04
CA ARG A 40 -5.29 9.06 -27.06
C ARG A 40 -3.93 8.96 -26.36
N LEU A 41 -3.47 7.73 -26.10
CA LEU A 41 -2.18 7.45 -25.48
C LEU A 41 -1.04 8.22 -26.18
N GLY A 42 -0.24 8.94 -25.39
CA GLY A 42 0.86 9.78 -25.85
C GLY A 42 0.45 11.15 -26.41
N GLU A 43 -0.84 11.46 -26.53
CA GLU A 43 -1.29 12.78 -26.98
C GLU A 43 -1.27 13.79 -25.83
N PRO A 44 -1.00 15.08 -26.13
CA PRO A 44 -1.05 16.13 -25.12
C PRO A 44 -2.47 16.31 -24.61
N CYS A 45 -2.60 16.38 -23.29
CA CYS A 45 -3.86 16.60 -22.60
C CYS A 45 -3.74 17.75 -21.61
N ASP A 46 -4.90 18.31 -21.29
CA ASP A 46 -5.05 19.33 -20.27
C ASP A 46 -6.44 19.19 -19.64
N PHE A 47 -6.79 20.13 -18.78
CA PHE A 47 -8.08 20.13 -18.11
C PHE A 47 -9.29 20.30 -19.06
N LEU A 48 -9.13 20.86 -20.27
CA LEU A 48 -10.19 20.94 -21.28
C LEU A 48 -10.13 19.78 -22.28
N HIS A 49 -8.92 19.37 -22.66
CA HIS A 49 -8.65 18.29 -23.60
C HIS A 49 -8.37 16.99 -22.84
N VAL A 50 -9.43 16.29 -22.47
CA VAL A 50 -9.38 15.08 -21.65
C VAL A 50 -8.95 13.84 -22.44
N CYS A 51 -8.34 12.89 -21.74
CA CYS A 51 -7.97 11.58 -22.28
C CYS A 51 -9.19 10.65 -22.45
N ASP A 52 -9.04 9.64 -23.31
CA ASP A 52 -10.05 8.61 -23.51
C ASP A 52 -10.10 7.64 -22.32
N GLN A 53 -10.92 8.01 -21.33
CA GLN A 53 -11.16 7.20 -20.14
C GLN A 53 -11.78 5.83 -20.47
N SER A 54 -12.44 5.66 -21.62
CA SER A 54 -12.97 4.34 -22.03
C SER A 54 -11.86 3.34 -22.36
N GLN A 55 -10.64 3.84 -22.61
CA GLN A 55 -9.42 3.06 -22.78
C GLN A 55 -8.54 3.03 -21.52
N GLY A 56 -9.03 3.53 -20.37
CA GLY A 56 -8.27 3.60 -19.11
C GLY A 56 -7.15 4.64 -19.12
N LEU A 57 -7.26 5.68 -19.96
CA LEU A 57 -6.25 6.73 -20.06
C LEU A 57 -6.55 7.89 -19.10
N ILE A 58 -5.53 8.33 -18.38
CA ILE A 58 -5.56 9.51 -17.52
C ILE A 58 -4.57 10.57 -18.05
N CYS A 59 -4.80 11.82 -17.66
CA CYS A 59 -3.91 12.91 -18.02
C CYS A 59 -2.78 13.02 -16.98
N ASP A 60 -1.59 12.56 -17.36
CA ASP A 60 -0.40 12.55 -16.51
C ASP A 60 0.42 13.84 -16.68
N TYR A 61 0.64 14.56 -15.58
CA TYR A 61 1.41 15.81 -15.51
C TYR A 61 2.81 15.63 -14.90
N SER A 62 3.27 14.38 -14.72
CA SER A 62 4.57 14.04 -14.11
C SER A 62 5.77 14.71 -14.77
N THR A 63 5.69 14.99 -16.08
CA THR A 63 6.80 15.51 -16.89
C THR A 63 6.79 17.03 -17.09
N GLY A 64 5.85 17.78 -16.49
CA GLY A 64 5.85 19.25 -16.55
C GLY A 64 4.45 19.89 -16.47
N THR A 65 4.31 21.09 -17.05
CA THR A 65 3.04 21.84 -17.05
C THR A 65 2.04 21.36 -18.09
N ALA A 66 2.49 20.61 -19.10
CA ALA A 66 1.63 20.02 -20.12
C ALA A 66 1.44 18.54 -19.79
N GLY A 67 0.19 18.10 -19.70
CA GLY A 67 -0.13 16.71 -19.45
C GLY A 67 0.01 15.87 -20.72
N THR A 68 0.27 14.58 -20.56
CA THR A 68 0.23 13.60 -21.64
C THR A 68 -0.70 12.47 -21.24
N CYS A 69 -1.52 11.98 -22.18
CA CYS A 69 -2.37 10.84 -21.89
C CYS A 69 -1.53 9.58 -21.73
N ASN A 70 -1.54 9.02 -20.54
CA ASN A 70 -0.92 7.74 -20.22
C ASN A 70 -1.99 6.79 -19.69
N PHE A 71 -1.66 5.51 -19.59
CA PHE A 71 -2.49 4.62 -18.78
C PHE A 71 -2.49 5.15 -17.35
N GLU A 72 -3.57 4.89 -16.63
CA GLU A 72 -3.52 4.97 -15.18
C GLU A 72 -2.37 4.05 -14.75
N ASP A 73 -1.27 4.66 -14.31
CA ASP A 73 -0.30 3.93 -13.50
C ASP A 73 -1.10 3.55 -12.26
N ASP A 74 -1.64 2.33 -12.27
CA ASP A 74 -2.14 1.69 -11.07
C ASP A 74 -1.00 1.86 -10.07
N GLU A 75 -1.15 2.76 -9.09
CA GLU A 75 -0.16 2.98 -8.04
C GLU A 75 0.30 1.60 -7.58
N GLU A 76 1.55 1.21 -7.91
CA GLU A 76 1.98 -0.17 -8.05
C GLU A 76 1.72 -0.95 -6.76
N GLY A 77 0.50 -1.48 -6.66
CA GLY A 77 -0.08 -1.94 -5.42
C GLY A 77 0.43 -3.32 -5.09
N CYS A 78 0.27 -3.71 -3.84
CA CYS A 78 0.77 -4.99 -3.36
C CYS A 78 -0.40 -5.94 -3.19
N GLU A 79 -0.31 -7.13 -3.81
CA GLU A 79 -1.24 -8.22 -3.51
C GLU A 79 -0.65 -9.12 -2.42
N VAL A 80 -1.27 -9.13 -1.24
CA VAL A 80 -0.85 -9.99 -0.12
C VAL A 80 -2.01 -10.85 0.32
N ASN A 81 -1.89 -12.17 0.15
CA ASN A 81 -2.93 -13.17 0.47
C ASN A 81 -4.29 -12.86 -0.21
N GLY A 82 -4.28 -12.41 -1.46
CA GLY A 82 -5.50 -12.07 -2.22
C GLY A 82 -6.16 -10.76 -1.81
N ARG A 83 -5.49 -9.92 -1.00
CA ARG A 83 -5.91 -8.54 -0.70
C ARG A 83 -4.98 -7.56 -1.39
N LEU A 84 -5.56 -6.56 -2.05
CA LEU A 84 -4.85 -5.47 -2.68
C LEU A 84 -4.61 -4.34 -1.67
N TYR A 85 -3.36 -3.87 -1.59
CA TYR A 85 -2.92 -2.74 -0.77
C TYR A 85 -2.36 -1.66 -1.69
N ARG A 86 -2.65 -0.40 -1.41
CA ARG A 86 -2.12 0.73 -2.18
C ARG A 86 -0.65 0.96 -1.87
N GLU A 87 0.08 1.57 -2.80
CA GLU A 87 1.47 1.99 -2.57
C GLU A 87 1.57 2.83 -1.28
N GLY A 88 2.51 2.47 -0.40
CA GLY A 88 2.70 3.11 0.90
C GLY A 88 1.71 2.71 2.01
N GLU A 89 0.66 1.95 1.70
CA GLU A 89 -0.32 1.47 2.68
C GLU A 89 0.34 0.57 3.74
N VAL A 90 -0.02 0.80 5.00
CA VAL A 90 0.48 0.07 6.16
C VAL A 90 -0.60 -0.88 6.66
N PHE A 91 -0.26 -2.15 6.83
CA PHE A 91 -1.17 -3.18 7.30
C PHE A 91 -0.51 -4.08 8.35
N GLN A 92 -1.31 -4.71 9.20
CA GLN A 92 -0.83 -5.50 10.32
C GLN A 92 -1.33 -6.96 10.18
N PRO A 93 -0.58 -7.85 9.50
CA PRO A 93 -1.06 -9.23 9.26
C PRO A 93 -1.17 -10.06 10.54
N SER A 94 -0.46 -9.67 11.60
CA SER A 94 -0.61 -10.23 12.94
C SER A 94 -0.23 -9.17 13.98
N CYS A 95 -0.61 -9.37 15.23
CA CYS A 95 -0.23 -8.44 16.29
C CYS A 95 1.31 -8.27 16.44
N LYS A 96 2.11 -9.24 15.94
CA LYS A 96 3.58 -9.26 16.03
C LYS A 96 4.29 -8.55 14.86
N LEU A 97 3.59 -8.23 13.77
CA LEU A 97 4.19 -7.74 12.52
C LEU A 97 3.40 -6.58 11.92
N GLN A 98 4.10 -5.51 11.53
CA GLN A 98 3.54 -4.43 10.73
C GLN A 98 4.25 -4.37 9.39
N CYS A 99 3.49 -4.32 8.30
CA CYS A 99 4.01 -4.32 6.94
C CYS A 99 3.59 -3.05 6.19
N ARG A 100 4.37 -2.68 5.17
CA ARG A 100 4.09 -1.57 4.25
C ARG A 100 4.25 -2.04 2.81
N CYS A 101 3.30 -1.65 1.96
CA CYS A 101 3.35 -1.86 0.51
C CYS A 101 4.35 -0.88 -0.14
N LEU A 102 5.28 -1.40 -0.94
CA LEU A 102 6.31 -0.63 -1.66
C LEU A 102 6.67 -1.33 -2.99
N GLY A 103 6.44 -0.66 -4.12
CA GLY A 103 6.87 -1.07 -5.46
C GLY A 103 6.38 -2.46 -5.85
N GLY A 104 5.09 -2.76 -5.65
CA GLY A 104 4.48 -4.06 -5.95
C GLY A 104 4.80 -5.20 -4.96
N GLY A 105 5.64 -4.96 -3.94
CA GLY A 105 5.97 -5.91 -2.88
C GLY A 105 5.76 -5.33 -1.48
N PHE A 106 6.09 -6.06 -0.41
CA PHE A 106 5.91 -5.53 0.95
C PHE A 106 7.15 -5.70 1.81
N THR A 107 7.35 -4.75 2.72
CA THR A 107 8.36 -4.82 3.78
C THR A 107 7.67 -4.92 5.14
N CYS A 108 8.17 -5.76 6.05
CA CYS A 108 7.60 -5.94 7.39
C CYS A 108 8.64 -5.65 8.48
N VAL A 109 8.17 -5.07 9.58
CA VAL A 109 8.94 -4.88 10.80
C VAL A 109 8.28 -5.62 11.98
N PRO A 110 9.08 -6.24 12.86
CA PRO A 110 8.57 -6.86 14.08
C PRO A 110 8.10 -5.78 15.06
N LEU A 111 6.96 -6.02 15.70
CA LEU A 111 6.40 -5.16 16.75
C LEU A 111 6.75 -5.64 18.16
N CYS A 112 7.18 -6.89 18.29
CA CYS A 112 7.66 -7.45 19.54
C CYS A 112 9.18 -7.27 19.67
N GLN A 113 9.67 -7.15 20.90
CA GLN A 113 11.10 -7.18 21.16
C GLN A 113 11.68 -8.54 20.75
N GLU A 114 12.75 -8.53 19.96
CA GLU A 114 13.49 -9.72 19.53
C GLU A 114 14.81 -9.88 20.29
N ASP A 115 14.79 -9.52 21.57
CA ASP A 115 15.92 -9.66 22.46
C ASP A 115 16.27 -11.14 22.73
N VAL A 116 17.55 -11.38 23.00
CA VAL A 116 18.09 -12.69 23.37
C VAL A 116 18.37 -12.69 24.87
N ARG A 117 17.75 -13.61 25.62
CA ARG A 117 18.05 -13.83 27.02
C ARG A 117 19.11 -14.92 27.16
N LEU A 118 20.27 -14.55 27.69
CA LEU A 118 21.33 -15.50 27.99
C LEU A 118 21.02 -16.29 29.28
N PRO A 119 21.51 -17.54 29.40
CA PRO A 119 21.49 -18.28 30.65
C PRO A 119 22.09 -17.48 31.80
N THR A 120 21.43 -17.52 32.94
CA THR A 120 21.85 -16.86 34.20
C THR A 120 21.70 -17.85 35.35
N PRO A 121 22.38 -17.66 36.50
CA PRO A 121 22.24 -18.56 37.64
C PRO A 121 20.79 -18.74 38.13
N ASP A 122 19.97 -17.70 38.03
CA ASP A 122 18.53 -17.70 38.34
C ASP A 122 17.66 -18.27 37.22
N CYS A 123 18.19 -18.34 35.99
CA CYS A 123 17.48 -18.83 34.82
C CYS A 123 18.46 -19.56 33.87
N PRO A 124 18.86 -20.80 34.21
CA PRO A 124 19.88 -21.54 33.45
C PRO A 124 19.38 -21.99 32.08
N TYR A 125 18.06 -22.15 31.93
CA TYR A 125 17.42 -22.60 30.69
C TYR A 125 16.30 -21.63 30.29
N PRO A 126 16.63 -20.43 29.79
CA PRO A 126 15.63 -19.48 29.32
C PRO A 126 14.95 -20.01 28.05
N ARG A 127 13.61 -20.06 28.06
CA ARG A 127 12.80 -20.42 26.90
C ARG A 127 11.84 -19.29 26.56
N ARG A 128 11.81 -18.90 25.28
CA ARG A 128 10.84 -17.93 24.77
C ARG A 128 9.57 -18.67 24.37
N VAL A 129 8.44 -18.30 24.95
CA VAL A 129 7.16 -18.99 24.76
C VAL A 129 6.04 -18.02 24.46
N ASP A 130 5.08 -18.45 23.65
CA ASP A 130 3.84 -17.72 23.44
C ASP A 130 2.91 -17.92 24.64
N ILE A 131 2.47 -16.81 25.23
CA ILE A 131 1.56 -16.81 26.39
C ILE A 131 0.14 -16.51 25.89
N PRO A 132 -0.86 -17.37 26.19
CA PRO A 132 -2.25 -17.12 25.81
C PRO A 132 -2.74 -15.73 26.26
N GLY A 133 -3.33 -14.97 25.33
CA GLY A 133 -3.82 -13.62 25.60
C GLY A 133 -2.77 -12.51 25.54
N LYS A 134 -1.47 -12.84 25.39
CA LYS A 134 -0.42 -11.86 25.11
C LYS A 134 -0.05 -11.89 23.63
N CYS A 135 0.23 -10.72 23.08
CA CYS A 135 0.71 -10.64 21.70
C CYS A 135 2.15 -11.13 21.56
N CYS A 136 3.04 -10.64 22.43
CA CYS A 136 4.45 -10.94 22.37
C CYS A 136 4.82 -12.14 23.23
N PRO A 137 5.75 -12.98 22.77
CA PRO A 137 6.26 -14.08 23.58
C PRO A 137 7.09 -13.54 24.76
N GLU A 138 7.11 -14.31 25.85
CA GLU A 138 7.86 -13.97 27.06
C GLU A 138 8.92 -15.04 27.36
N TRP A 139 9.95 -14.62 28.09
CA TRP A 139 10.98 -15.52 28.59
C TRP A 139 10.53 -16.18 29.88
N ILE A 140 10.41 -17.51 29.85
CA ILE A 140 10.24 -18.33 31.04
C ILE A 140 11.53 -19.07 31.38
N CYS A 141 11.65 -19.46 32.64
CA CYS A 141 12.79 -20.21 33.15
C CYS A 141 12.26 -21.53 33.70
N GLU A 142 12.53 -22.63 33.02
CA GLU A 142 12.20 -23.95 33.57
C GLU A 142 13.28 -24.32 34.58
N ALA A 143 12.86 -24.56 35.83
CA ALA A 143 13.72 -25.21 36.81
C ALA A 143 13.90 -26.65 36.33
N GLY A 144 15.12 -26.99 35.88
CA GLY A 144 15.44 -28.34 35.46
C GLY A 144 15.00 -29.33 36.53
N ASP A 145 14.27 -30.37 36.11
CA ASP A 145 13.87 -31.51 36.92
C ASP A 145 15.12 -32.06 37.62
N ARG A 146 15.31 -31.73 38.90
CA ARG A 146 16.45 -32.18 39.68
C ARG A 146 16.06 -33.55 40.21
N PRO A 147 16.66 -34.67 39.75
CA PRO A 147 16.44 -35.94 40.39
C PRO A 147 16.94 -35.77 41.82
N LEU A 148 16.06 -36.00 42.78
CA LEU A 148 16.41 -36.09 44.18
C LEU A 148 17.43 -37.23 44.32
N LEU A 149 18.72 -36.91 44.30
CA LEU A 149 19.76 -37.74 44.89
C LEU A 149 19.42 -37.85 46.38
N GLN A 150 18.66 -38.88 46.71
CA GLN A 150 18.49 -39.36 48.07
C GLN A 150 19.82 -39.98 48.48
N ASP A 151 20.63 -39.15 49.12
CA ASP A 151 21.75 -39.58 49.93
C ASP A 151 21.18 -40.38 51.12
N ALA A 152 21.58 -41.65 51.22
CA ALA A 152 21.45 -42.43 52.44
C ALA A 152 22.64 -43.38 52.53
N GLY A 153 23.82 -42.81 52.77
CA GLY A 153 24.96 -43.54 53.32
C GLY A 153 24.87 -43.69 54.85
N ALA A 154 25.20 -44.90 55.31
CA ALA A 154 25.75 -45.29 56.62
C ALA A 154 24.81 -45.69 57.78
N GLY A 155 24.96 -46.97 58.19
CA GLY A 155 24.61 -47.49 59.51
C GLY A 155 25.27 -48.86 59.72
N LYS A 156 26.26 -48.90 60.62
CA LYS A 156 27.06 -50.06 61.05
C LYS A 156 26.24 -51.13 61.77
#